data_AF-A0A369Q709-F1
#
_entry.id   AF-A0A369Q709-F1
#
_cell.length_a   1.000
_cell.length_b   1.000
_cell.length_c   1.000
_cell.angle_alpha   90.00
_cell.angle_beta   90.00
_cell.angle_gamma   90.00
#
_symmetry.space_group_name_H-M   'P 1'
#
loop_
_entity.id
_entity.type
_entity.pdbx_description
1 polymer ?
#
loop_
_entity_poly.entity_id
_entity_poly.type
_entity_poly.pdbx_seq_one_letter_code
_entity_poly.pdbx_strand_id
1 'polypeptide(L)'
;MAKDKKDFGNVLGKLHGNKLDMQVPKQEDSVIIKKSEKVRKRITFFVDERLEHMIDIGTLEEKYRSKSDFVERILMNYFKDKDYIKS
;
A
#
# COMPACT_ATOMS: atom_id res chain seq x y z
N MET A 1 -49.55 4.52 8.38
CA MET A 1 -48.29 4.04 9.00
C MET A 1 -47.13 4.78 8.35
N ALA A 2 -46.14 5.17 9.17
CA ALA A 2 -45.29 6.33 8.97
C ALA A 2 -44.17 6.15 7.93
N LYS A 3 -43.86 7.27 7.26
CA LYS A 3 -42.72 7.48 6.37
C LYS A 3 -41.46 7.67 7.23
N ASP A 4 -40.60 6.67 7.32
CA ASP A 4 -39.27 6.85 7.91
C ASP A 4 -38.31 7.47 6.87
N LYS A 5 -38.34 8.81 6.82
CA LYS A 5 -37.18 9.60 6.39
C LYS A 5 -36.22 9.65 7.58
N LYS A 6 -35.03 9.05 7.46
CA LYS A 6 -33.96 9.23 8.45
C LYS A 6 -32.97 10.26 7.92
N ASP A 7 -32.95 11.39 8.63
CA ASP A 7 -32.19 12.61 8.40
C ASP A 7 -30.67 12.40 8.45
N PHE A 8 -29.98 12.91 7.44
CA PHE A 8 -28.52 13.09 7.38
C PHE A 8 -28.04 14.34 8.15
N GLY A 9 -28.63 14.61 9.31
CA GLY A 9 -28.49 15.88 10.01
C GLY A 9 -27.44 15.91 11.13
N ASN A 10 -26.67 14.85 11.36
CA ASN A 10 -26.01 14.70 12.67
C ASN A 10 -24.64 14.02 12.70
N VAL A 11 -23.72 14.37 11.80
CA VAL A 11 -22.31 13.89 11.91
C VAL A 11 -21.25 14.99 11.83
N LEU A 12 -21.61 16.26 11.55
CA LEU A 12 -20.65 17.35 11.39
C LEU A 12 -20.59 18.40 12.51
N GLY A 13 -21.34 18.23 13.62
CA GLY A 13 -21.65 19.39 14.50
C GLY A 13 -21.72 19.14 16.00
N LYS A 14 -20.97 18.20 16.58
CA LYS A 14 -20.82 18.12 18.05
C LYS A 14 -19.36 18.41 18.41
N LEU A 15 -18.98 19.69 18.35
CA LEU A 15 -18.83 20.53 19.54
C LEU A 15 -18.07 19.79 20.65
N HIS A 16 -16.79 20.10 20.79
CA HIS A 16 -16.25 20.52 22.09
C HIS A 16 -14.98 21.33 21.85
N GLY A 17 -15.15 22.65 21.84
CA GLY A 17 -14.14 23.53 22.37
C GLY A 17 -14.33 23.60 23.89
N ASN A 18 -13.28 23.27 24.64
CA ASN A 18 -12.99 23.92 25.91
C ASN A 18 -11.46 23.87 26.11
N LYS A 19 -10.88 25.06 26.21
CA LYS A 19 -9.47 25.32 26.43
C LYS A 19 -9.09 24.90 27.86
N LEU A 20 -7.97 24.20 28.01
CA LEU A 20 -7.10 24.32 29.19
C LEU A 20 -5.65 24.23 28.71
N ASP A 21 -4.93 25.33 28.93
CA ASP A 21 -3.48 25.42 28.79
C ASP A 21 -2.79 24.44 29.74
N MET A 22 -2.02 23.50 29.19
CA MET A 22 -0.97 22.81 29.94
C MET A 22 0.20 22.54 28.99
N GLN A 23 1.30 23.26 29.21
CA GLN A 23 2.59 22.99 28.58
C GLN A 23 3.08 21.59 28.97
N VAL A 24 3.30 20.72 27.98
CA VAL A 24 4.00 19.43 28.11
C VAL A 24 4.74 19.22 26.75
N PRO A 25 6.00 18.75 26.75
CA PRO A 25 6.99 19.10 25.74
C PRO A 25 6.69 18.47 24.37
N LYS A 26 7.34 19.03 23.33
CA LYS A 26 7.45 18.41 21.99
C LYS A 26 7.83 16.94 22.16
N GLN A 27 6.82 16.07 22.13
CA GLN A 27 7.03 14.67 21.86
C GLN A 27 7.35 14.64 20.37
N GLU A 28 8.62 14.43 20.05
CA GLU A 28 8.97 13.91 18.74
C GLU A 28 8.12 12.67 18.56
N ASP A 29 7.11 12.78 17.69
CA ASP A 29 6.42 11.63 17.12
C ASP A 29 7.50 10.85 16.35
N SER A 30 8.29 10.09 17.10
CA SER A 30 9.03 8.99 16.54
C SER A 30 7.95 8.09 15.96
N VAL A 31 7.76 8.20 14.64
CA VAL A 31 6.91 7.31 13.88
C VAL A 31 7.47 5.94 14.17
N ILE A 32 6.82 5.22 15.08
CA ILE A 32 7.13 3.82 15.31
C ILE A 32 6.70 3.14 14.02
N ILE A 33 7.65 2.99 13.09
CA ILE A 33 7.49 2.17 11.90
C ILE A 33 7.37 0.75 12.44
N LYS A 34 6.14 0.36 12.80
CA LYS A 34 5.79 -1.04 13.01
C LYS A 34 6.21 -1.71 11.72
N LYS A 35 7.20 -2.61 11.80
CA LYS A 35 7.61 -3.47 10.69
C LYS A 35 6.33 -4.13 10.19
N SER A 36 5.76 -3.57 9.12
CA SER A 36 4.54 -4.11 8.54
C SER A 36 4.84 -5.55 8.19
N GLU A 37 3.97 -6.47 8.56
CA GLU A 37 4.05 -7.84 8.06
C GLU A 37 4.32 -7.80 6.56
N LYS A 38 5.14 -8.74 6.07
CA LYS A 38 5.43 -8.87 4.65
C LYS A 38 4.16 -9.33 3.93
N VAL A 39 3.22 -8.40 3.74
CA VAL A 39 1.96 -8.63 3.04
C VAL A 39 2.27 -8.57 1.55
N ARG A 40 2.11 -9.71 0.86
CA ARG A 40 2.21 -9.76 -0.60
C ARG A 40 1.04 -8.98 -1.20
N LYS A 41 1.34 -7.87 -1.87
CA LYS A 41 0.34 -7.07 -2.59
C LYS A 41 0.20 -7.57 -4.03
N ARG A 42 -1.02 -7.61 -4.56
CA ARG A 42 -1.31 -7.94 -5.96
C ARG A 42 -1.51 -6.65 -6.75
N ILE A 43 -0.91 -6.59 -7.94
CA ILE A 43 -1.10 -5.51 -8.91
C ILE A 43 -1.41 -6.11 -10.27
N THR A 44 -2.12 -5.37 -11.10
CA THR A 44 -2.39 -5.70 -12.50
C THR A 44 -1.84 -4.58 -13.36
N PHE A 45 -1.14 -4.93 -14.43
CA PHE A 45 -0.56 -4.00 -15.38
C PHE A 45 -0.67 -4.59 -16.79
N PHE A 46 -0.63 -3.72 -17.80
CA PHE A 46 -0.64 -4.12 -19.21
C PHE A 46 0.79 -4.14 -19.74
N VAL A 47 1.07 -5.09 -20.62
CA VAL A 47 2.33 -5.22 -21.37
C VAL A 47 2.02 -5.43 -22.84
N ASP A 48 2.99 -5.16 -23.70
CA ASP A 48 2.89 -5.56 -25.09
C ASP A 48 3.07 -7.08 -25.26
N GLU A 49 2.68 -7.60 -26.43
CA GLU A 49 2.73 -9.04 -26.74
C GLU A 49 4.16 -9.60 -26.70
N ARG A 50 5.15 -8.78 -27.11
CA ARG A 50 6.55 -9.20 -27.12
C ARG A 50 7.06 -9.43 -25.71
N LEU A 51 6.76 -8.52 -24.80
CA LEU A 51 7.13 -8.59 -23.39
C LEU A 51 6.38 -9.72 -22.69
N GLU A 52 5.10 -9.94 -22.99
CA GLU A 52 4.37 -11.10 -22.47
C GLU A 52 5.03 -12.42 -22.90
N HIS A 53 5.39 -12.56 -24.18
CA HIS A 53 6.07 -13.76 -24.66
C HIS A 53 7.44 -13.98 -24.00
N MET A 54 8.20 -12.89 -23.75
CA MET A 54 9.46 -12.96 -23.00
C MET A 54 9.25 -13.40 -21.55
N ILE A 55 8.16 -12.93 -20.90
CA ILE A 55 7.78 -13.37 -19.56
C ILE A 55 7.47 -14.87 -19.55
N ASP A 56 6.79 -15.36 -20.58
CA ASP A 56 6.40 -16.78 -20.68
C ASP A 56 7.58 -17.70 -20.87
N ILE A 57 8.48 -17.37 -21.80
CA ILE A 57 9.74 -18.09 -22.00
C ILE A 57 10.56 -18.10 -20.71
N GLY A 58 10.78 -16.93 -20.11
CA GLY A 58 11.61 -16.82 -18.89
C GLY A 58 11.01 -17.58 -17.70
N THR A 59 9.68 -17.56 -17.55
CA THR A 59 8.98 -18.33 -16.51
C THR A 59 9.24 -19.83 -16.67
N LEU A 60 9.21 -20.34 -17.90
CA LEU A 60 9.42 -21.76 -18.22
C LEU A 60 10.88 -22.17 -18.10
N GLU A 61 11.80 -21.40 -18.69
CA GLU A 61 13.24 -21.71 -18.74
C GLU A 61 13.87 -21.70 -17.35
N GLU A 62 13.54 -20.71 -16.52
CA GLU A 62 14.03 -20.60 -15.15
C GLU A 62 13.19 -21.40 -14.14
N LYS A 63 12.15 -22.12 -14.61
CA LYS A 63 11.29 -23.03 -13.82
C LYS A 63 10.58 -22.33 -12.65
N TYR A 64 10.09 -21.12 -12.86
CA TYR A 64 9.25 -20.46 -11.86
C TYR A 64 7.87 -21.10 -11.77
N ARG A 65 7.27 -21.06 -10.58
CA ARG A 65 5.92 -21.58 -10.34
C ARG A 65 4.83 -20.77 -11.05
N SER A 66 5.06 -19.48 -11.29
CA SER A 66 4.11 -18.59 -11.94
C SER A 66 4.79 -17.39 -12.60
N LYS A 67 4.13 -16.78 -13.59
CA LYS A 67 4.57 -15.50 -14.21
C LYS A 67 4.79 -14.42 -13.14
N SER A 68 3.94 -14.39 -12.10
CA SER A 68 4.04 -13.42 -11.00
C SER A 68 5.33 -13.59 -10.19
N ASP A 69 5.74 -14.82 -9.91
CA ASP A 69 6.99 -15.08 -9.17
C ASP A 69 8.21 -14.69 -10.01
N PHE A 70 8.16 -14.94 -11.32
CA PHE A 70 9.21 -14.53 -12.25
C PHE A 70 9.34 -13.00 -12.33
N VAL A 71 8.22 -12.30 -12.54
CA VAL A 71 8.19 -10.83 -12.58
C VAL A 71 8.64 -10.23 -11.25
N GLU A 72 8.23 -10.81 -10.12
CA GLU A 72 8.67 -10.38 -8.79
C GLU A 72 10.19 -10.46 -8.66
N ARG A 73 10.83 -11.53 -9.17
CA ARG A 73 12.29 -11.66 -9.20
C ARG A 73 12.96 -10.59 -10.06
N ILE A 74 12.44 -10.34 -11.27
CA ILE A 74 12.97 -9.29 -12.16
C ILE A 74 12.91 -7.93 -11.45
N LEU A 75 11.76 -7.60 -10.85
CA LEU A 75 11.57 -6.35 -10.13
C LEU A 75 12.54 -6.25 -8.94
N MET A 76 12.67 -7.30 -8.13
CA MET A 76 13.63 -7.32 -7.01
C MET A 76 15.06 -7.04 -7.46
N ASN A 77 15.49 -7.63 -8.58
CA ASN A 77 16.82 -7.39 -9.13
C ASN A 77 16.96 -5.96 -9.67
N TYR A 78 15.97 -5.48 -10.41
CA TYR A 78 15.95 -4.11 -10.97
C TYR A 78 16.01 -3.02 -9.89
N PHE A 79 15.38 -3.29 -8.76
CA PHE A 79 15.27 -2.37 -7.64
C PHE A 79 16.42 -2.48 -6.63
N LYS A 80 17.23 -3.54 -6.69
CA LYS A 80 18.29 -3.84 -5.71
C LYS A 80 19.29 -2.68 -5.54
N ASP A 81 19.66 -2.05 -6.64
CA ASP A 81 20.72 -1.02 -6.66
C ASP A 81 20.17 0.41 -6.67
N LYS A 82 18.86 0.57 -6.40
CA LYS A 82 18.20 1.86 -6.47
C LYS A 82 18.00 2.48 -5.10
N ASP A 83 18.50 3.71 -4.95
CA ASP A 83 18.64 4.36 -3.64
C ASP A 83 17.31 4.68 -2.95
N TYR A 84 16.21 4.84 -3.69
CA TYR A 84 14.89 5.14 -3.13
C TYR A 84 14.24 3.97 -2.36
N ILE A 85 14.92 2.83 -2.22
CA ILE A 85 14.48 1.68 -1.40
C ILE A 85 15.23 1.58 -0.07
N LYS A 86 16.32 2.36 0.12
CA LYS A 86 17.12 2.35 1.36
C LYS A 86 16.61 3.34 2.43
N SER A 87 15.50 4.05 2.18
CA SER A 87 14.85 4.93 3.17
C SER A 87 13.88 4.19 4.08
#